data_AF-A0A968QUV7-F1
#
_entry.id   AF-A0A968QUV7-F1
#
_cell.length_a   1.000
_cell.length_b   1.000
_cell.length_c   1.000
_cell.angle_alpha   90.00
_cell.angle_beta   90.00
_cell.angle_gamma   90.00
#
_symmetry.space_group_name_H-M   'P 1'
#
loop_
_entity.id
_entity.type
_entity.pdbx_description
1 polymer ?
#
loop_
_entity_poly.entity_id
_entity_poly.type
_entity_poly.pdbx_seq_one_letter_code
_entity_poly.pdbx_strand_id
1 'polypeptide(L)'
;MEHESSAILTIVWATAFGISAQVIARRWRIPSIVLLLFSGILLGPSVLNIIQPSSLGQGLGLLVKLSVAIILFEGSLNLRLAALRQSITEVRNLISAGTLITWGIVSLTARYVGGLGWQLAIVFGALMTVTGPTVIQPILRRLNIPRNIKTILESEAILIDPVGAILAVAVFDVTLGMILNQEFGIVPALW
;
A
#
# COMPACT_ATOMS: atom_id res chain seq x y z
N MET A 1 9.91 11.41 -30.53
CA MET A 1 11.26 10.80 -30.39
C MET A 1 11.95 11.15 -29.06
N GLU A 2 12.11 12.43 -28.67
CA GLU A 2 12.78 12.77 -27.39
C GLU A 2 11.98 12.34 -26.14
N HIS A 3 10.67 12.57 -26.12
CA HIS A 3 9.82 12.16 -24.99
C HIS A 3 9.75 10.63 -24.80
N GLU A 4 9.62 9.86 -25.88
CA GLU A 4 9.62 8.39 -25.83
C GLU A 4 10.94 7.83 -25.32
N SER A 5 12.06 8.43 -25.72
CA SER A 5 13.39 8.04 -25.25
C SER A 5 13.54 8.31 -23.74
N SER A 6 13.05 9.45 -23.25
CA SER A 6 13.10 9.80 -21.83
C SER A 6 12.26 8.87 -20.95
N ALA A 7 11.10 8.42 -21.45
CA ALA A 7 10.23 7.48 -20.75
C ALA A 7 10.88 6.09 -20.62
N ILE A 8 11.46 5.59 -21.71
CA ILE A 8 12.18 4.31 -21.71
C ILE A 8 13.37 4.36 -20.75
N LEU A 9 14.17 5.42 -20.80
CA LEU A 9 15.30 5.61 -19.88
C LEU A 9 14.86 5.65 -18.42
N THR A 10 13.73 6.30 -18.13
CA THR A 10 13.18 6.37 -16.77
C THR A 10 12.82 4.98 -16.27
N ILE A 11 12.16 4.15 -17.09
CA ILE A 11 11.81 2.77 -16.72
C ILE A 11 13.07 1.90 -16.55
N VAL A 12 14.04 2.03 -17.45
CA VAL A 12 15.30 1.26 -17.41
C VAL A 12 16.06 1.57 -16.13
N TRP A 13 16.27 2.86 -15.82
CA TRP A 13 16.98 3.27 -14.61
C TRP A 13 16.20 2.89 -13.35
N ALA A 14 14.88 3.13 -13.30
CA ALA A 14 14.05 2.74 -12.16
C ALA A 14 14.12 1.22 -11.89
N THR A 15 14.07 0.41 -12.94
CA THR A 15 14.14 -1.05 -12.81
C THR A 15 15.54 -1.50 -12.39
N ALA A 16 16.58 -0.98 -13.03
CA ALA A 16 17.96 -1.33 -12.72
C ALA A 16 18.31 -1.01 -11.26
N PHE A 17 18.08 0.24 -10.83
CA PHE A 17 18.35 0.66 -9.46
C PHE A 17 17.41 -0.01 -8.45
N GLY A 18 16.16 -0.29 -8.81
CA GLY A 18 15.23 -1.05 -8.00
C GLY A 18 15.74 -2.47 -7.72
N ILE A 19 16.22 -3.18 -8.75
CA ILE A 19 16.81 -4.51 -8.61
C ILE A 19 18.08 -4.45 -7.77
N SER A 20 18.97 -3.48 -8.03
CA SER A 20 20.20 -3.29 -7.24
C SER A 20 19.88 -3.04 -5.77
N ALA A 21 18.93 -2.16 -5.46
CA ALA A 21 18.49 -1.87 -4.10
C ALA A 21 17.94 -3.12 -3.42
N GLN A 22 17.15 -3.94 -4.12
CA GLN A 22 16.66 -5.22 -3.57
C GLN A 22 17.79 -6.21 -3.29
N VAL A 23 18.77 -6.34 -4.19
CA VAL A 23 19.93 -7.23 -4.00
C VAL A 23 20.74 -6.81 -2.77
N ILE A 24 21.01 -5.50 -2.63
CA ILE A 24 21.74 -4.93 -1.50
C ILE A 24 20.95 -5.13 -0.20
N ALA A 25 19.64 -4.85 -0.20
CA ALA A 25 18.76 -5.04 0.96
C ALA A 25 18.82 -6.48 1.46
N ARG A 26 18.73 -7.45 0.54
CA ARG A 26 18.85 -8.88 0.87
C ARG A 26 20.23 -9.21 1.45
N ARG A 27 21.31 -8.67 0.88
CA ARG A 27 22.68 -8.91 1.35
C ARG A 27 22.91 -8.36 2.77
N TRP A 28 22.27 -7.24 3.11
CA TRP A 28 22.38 -6.56 4.40
C TRP A 28 21.26 -6.93 5.39
N ARG A 29 20.35 -7.83 4.98
CA ARG A 29 19.21 -8.31 5.78
C ARG A 29 18.26 -7.22 6.29
N ILE A 30 18.19 -6.09 5.58
CA ILE A 30 17.29 -4.97 5.87
C ILE A 30 16.02 -5.04 5.00
N PRO A 31 14.87 -4.49 5.44
CA PRO A 31 13.66 -4.45 4.63
C PRO A 31 13.90 -3.68 3.32
N SER A 32 13.61 -4.32 2.18
CA SER A 32 13.87 -3.73 0.85
C SER A 32 13.16 -2.41 0.63
N ILE A 33 11.98 -2.21 1.23
CA ILE A 33 11.20 -0.98 1.10
C ILE A 33 12.01 0.27 1.51
N VAL A 34 12.88 0.15 2.52
CA VAL A 34 13.71 1.26 3.01
C VAL A 34 14.70 1.70 1.93
N LEU A 35 15.42 0.76 1.32
CA LEU A 35 16.36 1.09 0.24
C LEU A 35 15.65 1.52 -1.04
N LEU A 36 14.49 0.96 -1.34
CA LEU A 36 13.70 1.37 -2.51
C LEU A 36 13.22 2.81 -2.37
N LEU A 37 12.70 3.21 -1.21
CA LEU A 37 12.30 4.59 -0.94
C LEU A 37 13.49 5.54 -0.98
N PHE A 38 14.60 5.17 -0.33
CA PHE A 38 15.82 5.98 -0.34
C PHE A 38 16.35 6.17 -1.77
N SER A 39 16.43 5.09 -2.54
CA SER A 39 16.85 5.12 -3.95
C SER A 39 15.91 5.98 -4.80
N GLY A 40 14.59 5.86 -4.61
CA GLY A 40 13.60 6.66 -5.32
C GLY A 40 13.70 8.16 -5.03
N ILE A 41 13.91 8.56 -3.77
CA ILE A 41 14.11 9.96 -3.39
C ILE A 41 15.43 10.50 -3.96
N LEU A 42 16.51 9.71 -3.84
CA LEU A 42 17.84 10.09 -4.31
C LEU A 42 17.92 10.22 -5.83
N LEU A 43 17.36 9.27 -6.57
CA LEU A 43 17.37 9.27 -8.04
C LEU A 43 16.26 10.11 -8.66
N GLY A 44 15.25 10.46 -7.87
CA GLY A 44 14.12 11.25 -8.30
C GLY A 44 14.45 12.72 -8.55
N PRO A 45 13.45 13.51 -9.00
CA PRO A 45 13.63 14.91 -9.39
C PRO A 45 14.16 15.81 -8.28
N SER A 46 13.94 15.44 -7.02
CA SER A 46 14.33 16.23 -5.86
C SER A 46 15.83 16.26 -5.57
N VAL A 47 16.61 15.28 -6.06
CA VAL A 47 18.05 15.19 -5.75
C VAL A 47 18.90 15.01 -7.02
N LEU A 48 18.90 13.83 -7.65
CA LEU A 48 19.74 13.57 -8.84
C LEU A 48 19.02 13.81 -10.17
N ASN A 49 17.68 13.87 -10.17
CA ASN A 49 16.84 14.12 -11.35
C ASN A 49 17.10 13.16 -12.54
N ILE A 50 17.50 11.92 -12.24
CA ILE A 50 17.78 10.87 -13.25
C ILE A 50 16.48 10.17 -13.64
N ILE A 51 15.63 9.89 -12.66
CA ILE A 51 14.32 9.25 -12.85
C ILE A 51 13.28 10.37 -12.80
N GLN A 52 12.58 10.59 -13.92
CA GLN A 52 11.55 11.61 -14.03
C GLN A 52 10.19 10.96 -14.23
N PRO A 53 9.40 10.72 -13.16
CA PRO A 53 8.08 10.09 -13.28
C PRO A 53 7.12 10.85 -14.21
N SER A 54 7.31 12.16 -14.36
CA SER A 54 6.53 13.01 -15.27
C SER A 54 6.71 12.63 -16.75
N SER A 55 7.84 12.05 -17.15
CA SER A 55 8.08 11.63 -18.53
C SER A 55 7.19 10.45 -18.96
N LEU A 56 6.68 9.69 -17.99
CA LEU A 56 5.72 8.60 -18.23
C LEU A 56 4.28 9.09 -18.46
N GLY A 57 3.96 10.34 -18.10
CA GLY A 57 2.62 10.92 -18.26
C GLY A 57 1.51 9.99 -17.71
N GLN A 58 0.53 9.68 -18.56
CA GLN A 58 -0.58 8.77 -18.22
C GLN A 58 -0.13 7.31 -17.99
N GLY A 59 1.01 6.92 -18.55
CA GLY A 59 1.57 5.57 -18.41
C GLY A 59 1.94 5.21 -16.98
N LEU A 60 2.35 6.19 -16.16
CA LEU A 60 2.65 5.96 -14.75
C LEU A 60 1.41 5.47 -13.99
N GLY A 61 0.26 6.10 -14.22
CA GLY A 61 -1.00 5.71 -13.58
C GLY A 61 -1.42 4.29 -13.98
N LEU A 62 -1.26 3.92 -15.25
CA LEU A 62 -1.52 2.55 -15.71
C LEU A 62 -0.57 1.54 -15.06
N LEU A 63 0.74 1.84 -15.03
CA LEU A 63 1.74 0.98 -14.40
C LEU A 63 1.46 0.76 -12.91
N VAL A 64 1.09 1.81 -12.18
CA VAL A 64 0.72 1.70 -10.76
C VAL A 64 -0.51 0.82 -10.59
N LYS A 65 -1.58 1.05 -11.38
CA LYS A 65 -2.80 0.23 -11.33
C LYS A 65 -2.53 -1.25 -11.61
N LEU A 66 -1.77 -1.54 -12.67
CA LEU A 66 -1.38 -2.92 -13.02
C LEU A 66 -0.51 -3.55 -11.93
N SER A 67 0.46 -2.81 -11.40
CA SER A 67 1.35 -3.31 -10.34
C SER A 67 0.58 -3.63 -9.07
N VAL A 68 -0.30 -2.72 -8.62
CA VAL A 68 -1.15 -2.96 -7.45
C VAL A 68 -2.06 -4.16 -7.67
N ALA A 69 -2.68 -4.28 -8.85
CA ALA A 69 -3.51 -5.45 -9.18
C ALA A 69 -2.70 -6.76 -9.11
N ILE A 70 -1.48 -6.78 -9.66
CA ILE A 70 -0.59 -7.95 -9.61
C ILE A 70 -0.19 -8.27 -8.17
N ILE A 71 0.19 -7.28 -7.36
CA ILE A 71 0.61 -7.49 -5.96
C ILE A 71 -0.55 -8.05 -5.12
N LEU A 72 -1.75 -7.49 -5.26
CA LEU A 72 -2.95 -7.99 -4.57
C LEU A 72 -3.33 -9.40 -5.02
N PHE A 73 -3.18 -9.69 -6.31
CA PHE A 73 -3.44 -11.01 -6.88
C PHE A 73 -2.42 -12.04 -6.37
N GLU A 74 -1.13 -11.74 -6.41
CA GLU A 74 -0.06 -12.60 -5.88
C GLU A 74 -0.24 -12.86 -4.38
N GLY A 75 -0.55 -11.82 -3.60
CA GLY A 75 -0.86 -11.93 -2.18
C GLY A 75 -2.02 -12.91 -1.94
N SER A 76 -3.10 -12.76 -2.71
CA SER A 76 -4.30 -13.60 -2.59
C SER A 76 -4.05 -15.05 -2.99
N LEU A 77 -3.23 -15.32 -4.01
CA LEU A 77 -2.88 -16.68 -4.42
C LEU A 77 -2.03 -17.42 -3.38
N ASN A 78 -1.28 -16.70 -2.55
CA ASN A 78 -0.47 -17.29 -1.47
C ASN A 78 -1.28 -17.66 -0.22
N LEU A 79 -2.57 -17.27 -0.14
CA LEU A 79 -3.44 -17.61 0.99
C LEU A 79 -3.77 -19.10 1.02
N ARG A 80 -3.47 -19.74 2.16
CA ARG A 80 -3.87 -21.12 2.42
C ARG A 80 -5.33 -21.16 2.88
N LEU A 81 -6.26 -21.27 1.93
CA LEU A 81 -7.71 -21.29 2.19
C LEU A 81 -8.13 -22.30 3.28
N ALA A 82 -7.50 -23.48 3.32
CA ALA A 82 -7.79 -24.49 4.32
C ALA A 82 -7.40 -24.06 5.74
N ALA A 83 -6.30 -23.33 5.89
CA ALA A 83 -5.83 -22.82 7.18
C ALA A 83 -6.63 -21.57 7.60
N LEU A 84 -6.99 -20.70 6.64
CA LEU A 84 -7.88 -19.56 6.88
C LEU A 84 -9.24 -19.99 7.43
N ARG A 85 -9.83 -21.08 6.91
CA ARG A 85 -11.12 -21.60 7.40
C ARG A 85 -11.08 -21.99 8.88
N GLN A 86 -9.93 -22.42 9.40
CA GLN A 86 -9.78 -22.81 10.81
C GLN A 86 -9.70 -21.61 11.76
N SER A 87 -9.39 -20.41 11.25
CA SER A 87 -9.25 -19.18 12.04
C SER A 87 -10.06 -18.01 11.44
N ILE A 88 -11.17 -18.33 10.78
CA ILE A 88 -11.96 -17.36 10.02
C ILE A 88 -12.63 -16.32 10.93
N THR A 89 -13.00 -16.71 12.15
CA THR A 89 -13.68 -15.83 13.10
C THR A 89 -12.73 -14.73 13.58
N GLU A 90 -11.51 -15.11 13.93
CA GLU A 90 -10.46 -14.20 14.39
C GLU A 90 -10.07 -13.22 13.28
N VAL A 91 -9.80 -13.75 12.09
CA VAL A 91 -9.43 -12.96 10.92
C VAL A 91 -10.56 -12.00 10.51
N ARG A 92 -11.82 -12.46 10.52
CA ARG A 92 -12.98 -11.59 10.25
C ARG A 92 -13.10 -10.48 11.27
N ASN A 93 -12.95 -10.76 12.56
CA ASN A 93 -13.06 -9.76 13.61
C ASN A 93 -11.92 -8.72 13.51
N LEU A 94 -10.70 -9.14 13.16
CA LEU A 94 -9.57 -8.26 12.88
C LEU A 94 -9.86 -7.33 11.70
N ILE A 95 -10.32 -7.86 10.57
CA ILE A 95 -10.56 -7.09 9.33
C ILE A 95 -11.79 -6.18 9.44
N SER A 96 -12.77 -6.51 10.29
CA SER A 96 -13.98 -5.69 10.47
C SER A 96 -13.84 -4.73 11.66
N ALA A 97 -14.11 -5.23 12.87
CA ALA A 97 -14.07 -4.42 14.08
C ALA A 97 -12.67 -3.85 14.34
N GLY A 98 -11.62 -4.65 14.13
CA GLY A 98 -10.24 -4.19 14.30
C GLY A 98 -9.88 -3.02 13.39
N THR A 99 -10.26 -3.08 12.12
CA THR A 99 -10.07 -1.99 11.16
C THR A 99 -10.83 -0.72 11.55
N LEU A 100 -12.10 -0.84 11.94
CA LEU A 100 -12.90 0.32 12.35
C LEU A 100 -12.34 0.99 13.60
N ILE A 101 -11.91 0.19 14.58
CA ILE A 101 -11.27 0.70 15.80
C ILE A 101 -9.95 1.38 15.47
N THR A 102 -9.10 0.73 14.65
CA THR A 102 -7.81 1.28 14.23
C THR A 102 -8.00 2.58 13.47
N TRP A 103 -8.94 2.61 12.53
CA TRP A 103 -9.27 3.80 11.75
C TRP A 103 -9.69 4.96 12.66
N GLY A 104 -10.61 4.72 13.59
CA GLY A 104 -11.08 5.73 14.54
C GLY A 104 -9.94 6.26 15.42
N ILE A 105 -9.17 5.36 16.03
CA ILE A 105 -8.05 5.74 16.91
C ILE A 105 -7.00 6.54 16.15
N VAL A 106 -6.57 6.08 14.97
CA VAL A 106 -5.54 6.78 14.18
C VAL A 106 -6.06 8.13 13.70
N SER A 107 -7.32 8.21 13.24
CA SER A 107 -7.92 9.48 12.82
C SER A 107 -8.00 10.49 13.97
N LEU A 108 -8.44 10.05 15.15
CA LEU A 108 -8.49 10.92 16.34
C LEU A 108 -7.08 11.34 16.77
N THR A 109 -6.11 10.43 16.73
CA THR A 109 -4.71 10.73 17.04
C THR A 109 -4.15 11.74 16.05
N ALA A 110 -4.41 11.57 14.76
CA ALA A 110 -3.99 12.50 13.72
C ALA A 110 -4.63 13.89 13.89
N ARG A 111 -5.88 13.95 14.39
CA ARG A 111 -6.57 15.21 14.71
C ARG A 111 -5.99 15.90 15.92
N TYR A 112 -5.89 15.20 17.05
CA TYR A 112 -5.55 15.82 18.34
C TYR A 112 -4.05 15.94 18.60
N VAL A 113 -3.25 14.97 18.14
CA VAL A 113 -1.79 14.98 18.30
C VAL A 113 -1.13 15.60 17.07
N GLY A 114 -1.58 15.22 15.87
CA GLY A 114 -1.03 15.72 14.60
C GLY A 114 -1.56 17.11 14.18
N GLY A 115 -2.60 17.61 14.82
CA GLY A 115 -3.21 18.91 14.49
C GLY A 115 -3.90 18.97 13.12
N LEU A 116 -4.10 17.83 12.45
CA LEU A 116 -4.71 17.80 11.11
C LEU A 116 -6.18 18.25 11.16
N GLY A 117 -6.68 18.84 10.08
CA GLY A 117 -8.12 19.07 9.91
C GLY A 117 -8.90 17.75 9.89
N TRP A 118 -10.19 17.78 10.23
CA TRP A 118 -11.02 16.56 10.31
C TRP A 118 -11.01 15.74 9.02
N GLN A 119 -11.12 16.41 7.88
CA GLN A 119 -11.11 15.81 6.55
C GLN A 119 -9.80 15.03 6.31
N LEU A 120 -8.66 15.69 6.53
CA LEU A 120 -7.35 15.08 6.36
C LEU A 120 -7.08 13.98 7.40
N ALA A 121 -7.51 14.16 8.64
CA ALA A 121 -7.32 13.20 9.71
C ALA A 121 -8.06 11.88 9.43
N ILE A 122 -9.30 11.96 8.94
CA ILE A 122 -10.12 10.80 8.60
C ILE A 122 -9.54 10.04 7.40
N VAL A 123 -9.10 10.75 6.36
CA VAL A 123 -8.42 10.16 5.19
C VAL A 123 -7.09 9.53 5.60
N PHE A 124 -6.28 10.23 6.40
CA PHE A 124 -5.01 9.73 6.90
C PHE A 124 -5.19 8.46 7.74
N GLY A 125 -6.19 8.44 8.61
CA GLY A 125 -6.53 7.25 9.38
C GLY A 125 -6.89 6.08 8.46
N ALA A 126 -7.66 6.32 7.40
CA ALA A 126 -8.04 5.26 6.47
C ALA A 126 -6.81 4.67 5.76
N LEU A 127 -5.90 5.53 5.28
CA LEU A 127 -4.63 5.11 4.68
C LEU A 127 -3.75 4.30 5.64
N MET A 128 -3.74 4.65 6.92
CA MET A 128 -2.93 3.99 7.95
C MET A 128 -3.51 2.68 8.48
N THR A 129 -4.74 2.32 8.09
CA THR A 129 -5.33 1.03 8.52
C THR A 129 -4.74 -0.18 7.79
N VAL A 130 -4.13 0.04 6.62
CA VAL A 130 -3.57 -1.01 5.79
C VAL A 130 -2.24 -1.50 6.36
N THR A 131 -2.16 -2.79 6.64
CA THR A 131 -0.89 -3.50 6.83
C THR A 131 -0.55 -4.31 5.57
N GLY A 132 0.74 -4.50 5.28
CA GLY A 132 1.20 -5.14 4.05
C GLY A 132 1.89 -6.48 4.28
N PRO A 133 1.64 -7.51 3.44
CA PRO A 133 2.30 -8.81 3.56
C PRO A 133 3.81 -8.74 3.29
N THR A 134 4.24 -7.70 2.56
CA THR A 134 5.64 -7.45 2.19
C THR A 134 6.53 -7.13 3.41
N VAL A 135 5.96 -6.57 4.48
CA VAL A 135 6.68 -6.27 5.73
C VAL A 135 6.44 -7.35 6.79
N ILE A 136 5.20 -7.85 6.90
CA ILE A 136 4.82 -8.82 7.93
C ILE A 136 5.45 -10.19 7.67
N GLN A 137 5.39 -10.72 6.45
CA GLN A 137 5.90 -12.09 6.18
C GLN A 137 7.40 -12.25 6.49
N PRO A 138 8.31 -11.33 6.12
CA PRO A 138 9.72 -11.44 6.49
C PRO A 138 9.96 -11.44 8.00
N ILE A 139 9.16 -10.70 8.76
CA ILE A 139 9.26 -10.64 10.23
C ILE A 139 8.77 -11.97 10.84
N LEU A 140 7.61 -12.47 10.41
CA LEU A 140 7.05 -13.74 10.90
C LEU A 140 7.95 -14.95 10.58
N ARG A 141 8.79 -14.87 9.53
CA ARG A 141 9.80 -15.92 9.24
C ARG A 141 10.96 -15.95 10.23
N ARG A 142 11.20 -14.86 10.96
CA ARG A 142 12.29 -14.75 11.96
C ARG A 142 11.82 -15.03 13.38
N LEU A 143 10.52 -14.95 13.63
CA LEU A 143 9.92 -15.20 14.93
C LEU A 143 9.47 -16.65 15.05
N ASN A 144 9.73 -17.27 16.20
CA ASN A 144 9.25 -18.61 16.51
C ASN A 144 7.89 -18.51 17.22
N ILE A 145 6.81 -18.39 16.44
CA ILE A 145 5.43 -18.28 16.96
C ILE A 145 4.58 -19.51 16.59
N PRO A 146 3.53 -19.82 17.38
CA PRO A 146 2.57 -20.87 17.06
C PRO A 146 1.97 -20.75 15.65
N ARG A 147 1.75 -21.90 14.99
CA ARG A 147 1.28 -21.98 13.59
C ARG A 147 -0.08 -21.30 13.37
N ASN A 148 -0.97 -21.36 14.34
CA ASN A 148 -2.27 -20.69 14.33
C ASN A 148 -2.10 -19.16 14.30
N ILE A 149 -1.28 -18.59 15.19
CA ILE A 149 -1.02 -17.14 15.24
C ILE A 149 -0.37 -16.67 13.94
N LYS A 150 0.60 -17.44 13.44
CA LYS A 150 1.24 -17.14 12.16
C LYS A 150 0.24 -17.09 11.00
N THR A 151 -0.67 -18.07 10.93
CA THR A 151 -1.72 -18.13 9.90
C THR A 151 -2.67 -16.94 10.01
N ILE A 152 -3.07 -16.56 11.23
CA ILE A 152 -3.95 -15.40 11.47
C ILE A 152 -3.28 -14.11 10.99
N LEU A 153 -2.03 -13.87 11.38
CA LEU A 153 -1.29 -12.65 11.00
C LEU A 153 -0.98 -12.60 9.49
N GLU A 154 -0.62 -13.73 8.88
CA GLU A 154 -0.44 -13.80 7.42
C GLU A 154 -1.76 -13.53 6.68
N SER A 155 -2.88 -14.04 7.21
CA SER A 155 -4.19 -13.85 6.60
C SER A 155 -4.71 -12.42 6.75
N GLU A 156 -4.54 -11.83 7.93
CA GLU A 156 -4.88 -10.43 8.20
C GLU A 156 -4.10 -9.51 7.26
N ALA A 157 -2.77 -9.66 7.18
CA ALA A 157 -1.92 -8.85 6.32
C ALA A 157 -2.29 -8.91 4.82
N ILE A 158 -2.76 -10.07 4.33
CA ILE A 158 -3.14 -10.20 2.92
C ILE A 158 -4.54 -9.64 2.67
N LEU A 159 -5.50 -9.88 3.57
CA LEU A 159 -6.89 -9.50 3.36
C LEU A 159 -7.16 -8.03 3.68
N ILE A 160 -6.42 -7.44 4.64
CA ILE A 160 -6.59 -6.03 5.00
C ILE A 160 -6.09 -5.09 3.91
N ASP A 161 -5.15 -5.52 3.08
CA ASP A 161 -4.59 -4.71 1.98
C ASP A 161 -5.66 -4.23 0.98
N PRO A 162 -6.43 -5.12 0.31
CA PRO A 162 -7.52 -4.67 -0.56
C PRO A 162 -8.66 -3.99 0.19
N VAL A 163 -9.00 -4.45 1.41
CA VAL A 163 -10.09 -3.87 2.21
C VAL A 163 -9.78 -2.43 2.60
N GLY A 164 -8.57 -2.18 3.11
CA GLY A 164 -8.13 -0.85 3.50
C GLY A 164 -7.86 0.05 2.30
N ALA A 165 -7.44 -0.48 1.15
CA ALA A 165 -7.37 0.29 -0.09
C ALA A 165 -8.76 0.79 -0.53
N ILE A 166 -9.78 -0.08 -0.51
CA ILE A 166 -11.17 0.30 -0.80
C ILE A 166 -11.67 1.32 0.22
N LEU A 167 -11.41 1.09 1.52
CA LEU A 167 -11.78 2.04 2.58
C LEU A 167 -11.14 3.41 2.35
N ALA A 168 -9.84 3.45 2.05
CA ALA A 168 -9.12 4.69 1.83
C ALA A 168 -9.65 5.46 0.62
N VAL A 169 -9.92 4.78 -0.50
CA VAL A 169 -10.52 5.40 -1.69
C VAL A 169 -11.92 5.89 -1.39
N ALA A 170 -12.77 5.09 -0.74
CA ALA A 170 -14.14 5.48 -0.41
C ALA A 170 -14.17 6.69 0.54
N VAL A 171 -13.35 6.68 1.59
CA VAL A 171 -13.24 7.79 2.55
C VAL A 171 -12.69 9.04 1.86
N PHE A 172 -11.70 8.90 0.99
CA PHE A 172 -11.16 10.01 0.20
C PHE A 172 -12.22 10.63 -0.69
N ASP A 173 -12.97 9.81 -1.43
CA ASP A 173 -14.01 10.27 -2.36
C ASP A 173 -15.17 10.97 -1.63
N VAL A 174 -15.65 10.38 -0.54
CA VAL A 174 -16.66 11.00 0.34
C VAL A 174 -16.17 12.33 0.90
N THR A 175 -14.92 12.39 1.35
CA THR A 175 -14.33 13.62 1.90
C THR A 175 -14.15 14.69 0.84
N LEU A 176 -13.75 14.31 -0.37
CA LEU A 176 -13.60 15.21 -1.50
C LEU A 176 -14.96 15.75 -1.96
N GLY A 177 -15.98 14.90 -2.06
CA GLY A 177 -17.35 15.30 -2.37
C GLY A 177 -17.93 16.30 -1.35
N MET A 178 -17.66 16.08 -0.07
CA MET A 178 -18.03 17.04 0.99
C MET A 178 -17.33 18.39 0.84
N ILE A 179 -16.08 18.43 0.38
CA ILE A 179 -15.34 19.68 0.15
C ILE A 179 -15.86 20.41 -1.09
N LEU A 180 -16.18 19.66 -2.15
CA LEU A 180 -16.60 20.21 -3.45
C LEU A 180 -18.11 20.50 -3.54
N ASN A 181 -18.89 20.14 -2.52
CA ASN A 181 -20.35 20.31 -2.46
C ASN A 181 -21.08 19.66 -3.67
N GLN A 182 -20.56 18.51 -4.13
CA GLN A 182 -21.04 17.79 -5.30
C GLN A 182 -21.79 16.52 -4.87
N GLU A 183 -22.98 16.25 -5.43
CA GLU A 183 -23.76 15.04 -5.12
C GLU A 183 -23.00 13.76 -5.50
N PHE A 184 -23.08 12.76 -4.61
CA PHE A 184 -22.38 11.47 -4.66
C PHE A 184 -22.58 10.73 -6.00
N GLY A 185 -21.54 10.68 -6.83
CA GLY A 185 -21.46 9.80 -7.99
C GLY A 185 -20.71 8.52 -7.67
N ILE A 186 -21.32 7.58 -6.94
CA ILE A 186 -20.71 6.29 -6.55
C ILE A 186 -20.62 5.29 -7.76
N VAL A 187 -20.86 5.73 -9.01
CA VAL A 187 -21.06 4.81 -10.15
C VAL A 187 -20.30 5.10 -11.49
N PRO A 188 -19.50 6.16 -11.71
CA PRO A 188 -18.83 6.29 -13.02
C PRO A 188 -17.68 5.30 -13.26
N ALA A 189 -17.17 4.60 -12.23
CA ALA A 189 -15.93 3.81 -12.35
C ALA A 189 -16.14 2.32 -12.74
N LEU A 190 -17.38 1.89 -13.02
CA LEU A 190 -17.70 0.52 -13.43
C LEU A 190 -17.94 0.37 -14.95
N TRP A 191 -17.62 1.38 -15.76
CA TRP A 191 -17.61 1.31 -17.23
C TRP A 191 -16.37 1.97 -17.80
#